data_AF-A0A9D2FT79-F1
#
_entry.id   AF-A0A9D2FT79-F1
#
_cell.length_a   1.000
_cell.length_b   1.000
_cell.length_c   1.000
_cell.angle_alpha   90.00
_cell.angle_beta   90.00
_cell.angle_gamma   90.00
#
_symmetry.space_group_name_H-M   'P 1'
#
loop_
_entity.id
_entity.type
_entity.pdbx_description
1 polymer ?
#
loop_
_entity_poly.entity_id
_entity_poly.type
_entity_poly.pdbx_seq_one_letter_code
_entity_poly.pdbx_strand_id
1 'polypeptide(L)'
;ENFFAGLITPVNETVWEHLKLLFFPALFYMLWEKSRIGSRYPDLLCKNLLGLWVGMLVIPLGFYMYTFLTGNDYLWADIGLFILAVLVTFGIPYRLRQQRPGICRTAWNYRILLLLVAAFLVLSVYFMRRAG
;
A
#
# COMPACT_ATOMS: atom_id res chain seq x y z
N GLU A 1 2.85 20.14 16.75
CA GLU A 1 2.73 19.15 15.64
C GLU A 1 1.38 18.46 15.73
N ASN A 2 0.72 18.20 14.59
CA ASN A 2 -0.59 17.55 14.56
C ASN A 2 -0.41 16.03 14.61
N PHE A 3 -0.62 15.40 15.77
CA PHE A 3 -0.52 13.94 15.96
C PHE A 3 -1.33 13.14 14.91
N PHE A 4 -2.50 13.65 14.54
CA PHE A 4 -3.37 13.05 13.52
C PHE A 4 -2.76 13.06 12.12
N ALA A 5 -1.97 14.08 11.77
CA ALA A 5 -1.31 14.12 10.47
C ALA A 5 -0.22 13.05 10.40
N GLY A 6 0.60 12.89 11.45
CA GLY A 6 1.70 11.90 11.48
C GLY A 6 1.26 10.43 11.41
N LEU A 7 0.00 10.13 11.75
CA LEU A 7 -0.58 8.80 11.56
C LEU A 7 -0.64 8.36 10.10
N ILE A 8 -0.84 9.32 9.19
CA ILE A 8 -1.08 9.07 7.75
C ILE A 8 0.01 9.64 6.84
N THR A 9 0.74 10.68 7.27
CA THR A 9 1.81 11.30 6.50
C THR A 9 3.18 10.78 6.91
N PRO A 10 4.19 10.87 6.01
CA PRO A 10 5.57 10.62 6.36
C PRO A 10 6.04 11.58 7.47
N VAL A 11 6.66 11.07 8.54
CA VAL A 11 7.27 11.84 9.65
C VAL A 11 8.79 11.70 9.72
N ASN A 12 9.34 10.72 9.01
CA ASN A 12 10.78 10.47 8.88
C ASN A 12 11.07 9.80 7.51
N GLU A 13 12.33 9.47 7.21
CA GLU A 13 12.73 8.85 5.94
C GLU A 13 12.80 7.31 6.00
N THR A 14 12.16 6.66 6.97
CA THR A 14 12.21 5.20 7.07
C THR A 14 11.38 4.53 5.97
N VAL A 15 11.73 3.28 5.65
CA VAL A 15 10.96 2.42 4.72
C VAL A 15 9.49 2.30 5.14
N TRP A 16 9.20 2.35 6.45
CA TRP A 16 7.83 2.34 6.96
C TRP A 16 7.02 3.55 6.50
N GLU A 17 7.60 4.74 6.50
CA GLU A 17 6.92 5.96 6.07
C GLU A 17 6.62 5.95 4.57
N HIS A 18 7.50 5.33 3.76
CA HIS A 18 7.25 5.07 2.34
C HIS A 18 6.07 4.10 2.12
N LEU A 19 5.92 3.09 2.97
CA LEU A 19 4.75 2.21 2.94
C LEU A 19 3.46 2.96 3.27
N LYS A 20 3.47 3.85 4.28
CA LYS A 20 2.29 4.69 4.60
C LYS A 20 1.91 5.58 3.41
N LEU A 21 2.90 6.18 2.76
CA LEU A 21 2.72 7.04 1.60
C LEU A 21 2.02 6.31 0.44
N LEU A 22 2.27 5.00 0.26
CA LEU A 22 1.54 4.18 -0.71
C LEU A 22 0.16 3.74 -0.18
N PHE A 23 0.11 3.25 1.06
CA PHE A 23 -1.04 2.56 1.62
C PHE A 23 -2.27 3.46 1.75
N PHE A 24 -2.15 4.64 2.35
CA PHE A 24 -3.31 5.49 2.61
C PHE A 24 -3.96 6.02 1.32
N PRO A 25 -3.21 6.57 0.35
CA PRO A 25 -3.79 6.97 -0.94
C PRO A 25 -4.43 5.80 -1.69
N ALA A 26 -3.78 4.64 -1.73
CA ALA A 26 -4.32 3.45 -2.38
C ALA A 26 -5.59 2.93 -1.68
N LEU A 27 -5.65 2.98 -0.35
CA LEU A 27 -6.82 2.63 0.45
C LEU A 27 -8.02 3.52 0.09
N PHE A 28 -7.84 4.84 0.11
CA PHE A 28 -8.90 5.78 -0.22
C PHE A 28 -9.38 5.60 -1.67
N TYR A 29 -8.45 5.44 -2.61
CA TYR A 29 -8.79 5.18 -4.01
C TYR A 29 -9.57 3.87 -4.17
N MET A 30 -9.11 2.77 -3.56
CA MET A 30 -9.78 1.47 -3.64
C MET A 30 -11.20 1.51 -3.06
N LEU A 31 -11.42 2.21 -1.94
CA LEU A 31 -12.75 2.36 -1.34
C LEU A 31 -13.67 3.22 -2.20
N TRP A 32 -13.15 4.33 -2.72
CA TRP A 32 -13.87 5.19 -3.67
C TRP A 32 -14.23 4.42 -4.95
N GLU A 33 -13.28 3.69 -5.51
CA GLU A 33 -13.48 2.87 -6.70
C GLU A 33 -14.53 1.77 -6.45
N LYS A 34 -14.45 1.08 -5.30
CA LYS A 34 -15.45 0.07 -4.91
C LYS A 34 -16.85 0.69 -4.77
N SER A 35 -16.97 1.91 -4.27
CA SER A 35 -18.25 2.63 -4.18
C SER A 35 -18.82 2.97 -5.56
N ARG A 36 -17.97 3.37 -6.53
CA ARG A 36 -18.40 3.82 -7.85
C ARG A 36 -18.73 2.69 -8.82
N ILE A 37 -17.92 1.63 -8.84
CA ILE A 37 -18.00 0.56 -9.84
C ILE A 37 -18.10 -0.85 -9.24
N GLY A 38 -18.22 -0.96 -7.92
CA GLY A 38 -18.25 -2.23 -7.22
C GLY A 38 -19.45 -3.12 -7.52
N SER A 39 -20.55 -2.56 -8.03
CA SER A 39 -21.72 -3.33 -8.48
C SER A 39 -21.48 -4.05 -9.81
N ARG A 40 -20.61 -3.49 -10.67
CA ARG A 40 -20.22 -4.12 -11.95
C ARG A 40 -19.13 -5.19 -11.74
N TYR A 41 -18.30 -5.02 -10.72
CA TYR A 41 -17.18 -5.91 -10.42
C TYR A 41 -17.23 -6.40 -8.96
N PRO A 42 -17.84 -7.57 -8.69
CA PRO A 42 -17.99 -8.07 -7.32
C PRO A 42 -16.65 -8.44 -6.68
N ASP A 43 -15.66 -8.87 -7.46
CA ASP A 43 -14.32 -9.29 -7.05
C ASP A 43 -13.29 -8.15 -6.99
N LEU A 44 -13.72 -6.92 -7.23
CA LEU A 44 -12.87 -5.72 -7.29
C LEU A 44 -12.03 -5.51 -6.02
N LEU A 45 -12.62 -5.72 -4.85
CA LEU A 45 -11.90 -5.55 -3.57
C LEU A 45 -10.74 -6.54 -3.45
N CYS A 46 -10.91 -7.77 -3.92
CA CYS A 46 -9.84 -8.78 -3.89
C CYS A 46 -8.70 -8.41 -4.84
N LYS A 47 -9.04 -7.97 -6.05
CA LYS A 47 -8.06 -7.53 -7.06
C LYS A 47 -7.25 -6.32 -6.56
N ASN A 48 -7.92 -5.35 -5.96
CA ASN A 48 -7.26 -4.14 -5.43
C ASN A 48 -6.41 -4.46 -4.20
N LEU A 49 -6.88 -5.34 -3.29
CA LEU A 49 -6.07 -5.81 -2.16
C LEU A 49 -4.82 -6.55 -2.63
N LEU A 50 -4.92 -7.41 -3.65
CA LEU A 50 -3.76 -8.09 -4.22
C LEU A 50 -2.75 -7.08 -4.77
N GLY A 51 -3.20 -6.10 -5.55
CA GLY A 51 -2.35 -5.01 -6.05
C GLY A 51 -1.64 -4.29 -4.91
N LEU A 52 -2.39 -3.90 -3.88
CA LEU A 52 -1.85 -3.22 -2.69
C LEU A 52 -0.80 -4.07 -1.97
N TRP A 53 -1.04 -5.36 -1.77
CA TRP A 53 -0.06 -6.28 -1.16
C TRP A 53 1.23 -6.36 -1.96
N VAL A 54 1.12 -6.53 -3.29
CA VAL A 54 2.32 -6.62 -4.13
C VAL A 54 3.06 -5.28 -4.14
N GLY A 55 2.38 -4.15 -4.26
CA GLY A 55 3.01 -2.83 -4.17
C GLY A 55 3.72 -2.58 -2.83
N MET A 56 3.10 -2.96 -1.72
CA MET A 56 3.72 -2.88 -0.39
C MET A 56 4.93 -3.80 -0.25
N LEU A 57 5.01 -4.92 -0.96
CA LEU A 57 6.19 -5.79 -0.94
C LEU A 57 7.31 -5.24 -1.84
N VAL A 58 6.98 -4.59 -2.96
CA VAL A 58 7.95 -4.01 -3.89
C VAL A 58 8.86 -2.99 -3.19
N ILE A 59 8.31 -2.14 -2.32
CA ILE A 59 9.09 -1.11 -1.62
C ILE A 59 10.23 -1.71 -0.76
N PRO A 60 9.97 -2.52 0.29
CA PRO A 60 11.03 -3.05 1.14
C PRO A 60 11.92 -4.05 0.40
N LEU A 61 11.37 -4.91 -0.46
CA LEU A 61 12.18 -5.86 -1.22
C LEU A 61 13.13 -5.14 -2.17
N GLY A 62 12.64 -4.13 -2.89
CA GLY A 62 13.47 -3.31 -3.77
C GLY A 62 14.53 -2.56 -2.97
N PHE A 63 14.11 -1.88 -1.89
CA PHE A 63 14.99 -1.06 -1.05
C PHE A 63 16.17 -1.85 -0.49
N TYR A 64 15.88 -2.95 0.21
CA TYR A 64 16.92 -3.76 0.83
C TYR A 64 17.76 -4.50 -0.21
N MET A 65 17.19 -4.90 -1.34
CA MET A 65 17.94 -5.57 -2.40
C MET A 65 18.95 -4.63 -3.05
N TYR A 66 18.55 -3.41 -3.44
CA TYR A 66 19.50 -2.50 -4.07
C TYR A 66 20.54 -2.03 -3.06
N THR A 67 20.14 -1.69 -1.83
CA THR A 67 21.06 -1.19 -0.80
C THR A 67 22.11 -2.25 -0.45
N PHE A 68 21.72 -3.53 -0.46
CA PHE A 68 22.66 -4.65 -0.29
C PHE A 68 23.69 -4.73 -1.43
N LEU A 69 23.32 -4.41 -2.66
CA LEU A 69 24.20 -4.46 -3.82
C LEU A 69 25.11 -3.22 -3.94
N THR A 70 24.59 -2.02 -3.67
CA THR A 70 25.32 -0.76 -3.83
C THR A 70 26.04 -0.31 -2.57
N GLY A 71 25.64 -0.79 -1.39
CA GLY A 71 26.17 -0.38 -0.09
C GLY A 71 25.77 1.03 0.35
N ASN A 72 25.03 1.77 -0.48
CA ASN A 72 24.56 3.13 -0.21
C ASN A 72 23.08 3.25 -0.59
N ASP A 73 22.37 4.12 0.13
CA ASP A 73 21.02 4.59 -0.18
C ASP A 73 21.07 5.76 -1.18
N TYR A 74 20.13 5.77 -2.13
CA TYR A 74 20.06 6.79 -3.16
C TYR A 74 18.63 7.29 -3.31
N LEU A 75 18.43 8.59 -3.10
CA LEU A 75 17.12 9.23 -3.20
C LEU A 75 16.40 8.96 -4.55
N TRP A 76 17.14 8.99 -5.66
CA TRP A 76 16.57 8.74 -6.98
C TRP A 76 16.10 7.28 -7.15
N ALA A 77 16.77 6.33 -6.49
CA ALA A 77 16.38 4.92 -6.50
C ALA A 77 15.10 4.71 -5.69
N ASP A 78 14.97 5.37 -4.54
CA ASP A 78 13.77 5.33 -3.69
C ASP A 78 12.53 5.90 -4.40
N ILE A 79 12.69 7.04 -5.08
CA ILE A 79 11.63 7.62 -5.91
C ILE A 79 11.25 6.65 -7.03
N GLY A 80 12.22 6.04 -7.71
CA GLY A 80 11.98 5.06 -8.76
C GLY A 80 11.22 3.83 -8.25
N LEU A 81 11.60 3.30 -7.10
CA LEU A 81 10.93 2.19 -6.44
C LEU A 81 9.51 2.54 -6.00
N PHE A 82 9.30 3.74 -5.47
CA PHE A 82 7.98 4.20 -5.10
C PHE A 82 7.06 4.30 -6.32
N ILE A 83 7.54 4.88 -7.42
CA ILE A 83 6.78 4.93 -8.69
C ILE A 83 6.45 3.51 -9.17
N LEU A 84 7.42 2.60 -9.15
CA LEU A 84 7.20 1.20 -9.52
C LEU A 84 6.13 0.55 -8.65
N ALA A 85 6.18 0.75 -7.33
CA ALA A 85 5.20 0.21 -6.39
C ALA A 85 3.79 0.75 -6.66
N VAL A 86 3.65 2.05 -6.97
CA VAL A 86 2.38 2.68 -7.39
C VAL A 86 1.87 2.04 -8.68
N LEU A 87 2.72 1.90 -9.70
CA LEU A 87 2.34 1.28 -10.98
C LEU A 87 1.88 -0.17 -10.80
N VAL A 88 2.55 -0.94 -9.95
CA VAL A 88 2.17 -2.32 -9.64
C VAL A 88 0.85 -2.36 -8.87
N THR A 89 0.67 -1.48 -7.89
CA THR A 89 -0.53 -1.39 -7.04
C THR A 89 -1.80 -1.20 -7.86
N PHE A 90 -1.76 -0.32 -8.87
CA PHE A 90 -2.92 -0.05 -9.74
C PHE A 90 -2.94 -0.90 -11.02
N GLY A 91 -1.77 -1.30 -11.52
CA GLY A 91 -1.64 -2.10 -12.74
C GLY A 91 -2.17 -3.52 -12.61
N ILE A 92 -1.90 -4.18 -11.47
CA ILE A 92 -2.41 -5.54 -11.18
C ILE A 92 -3.94 -5.58 -11.23
N PRO A 93 -4.69 -4.80 -10.42
CA PRO A 93 -6.14 -4.84 -10.45
C PRO A 93 -6.72 -4.41 -11.80
N TYR A 94 -6.09 -3.45 -12.49
CA TYR A 94 -6.49 -3.05 -13.83
C TYR A 94 -6.43 -4.22 -14.83
N ARG A 95 -5.32 -4.98 -14.84
CA ARG A 95 -5.16 -6.16 -15.70
C ARG A 95 -6.11 -7.30 -15.31
N LEU A 96 -6.26 -7.56 -14.01
CA LEU A 96 -7.15 -8.62 -13.51
C LEU A 96 -8.64 -8.30 -13.75
N ARG A 97 -9.02 -7.02 -13.86
CA ARG A 97 -10.39 -6.63 -14.18
C ARG A 97 -10.84 -7.08 -15.57
N GLN A 98 -9.90 -7.18 -16.52
CA GLN A 98 -10.17 -7.65 -17.89
C GLN A 98 -10.39 -9.16 -17.96
N GLN A 99 -10.03 -9.90 -16.90
CA GLN A 99 -10.24 -11.33 -16.80
C GLN A 99 -11.63 -11.66 -16.21
N ARG A 100 -12.05 -12.92 -16.35
CA ARG A 100 -13.32 -13.39 -15.78
C ARG A 100 -13.36 -13.15 -14.26
N PRO A 101 -14.55 -12.87 -13.70
CA PRO A 101 -14.67 -12.66 -12.26
C PRO A 101 -14.22 -13.92 -11.50
N GLY A 102 -13.29 -13.73 -10.57
CA GLY A 102 -12.79 -14.79 -9.70
C GLY A 102 -13.68 -15.01 -8.48
N ILE A 103 -13.46 -16.11 -7.77
CA ILE A 103 -14.11 -16.36 -6.48
C ILE A 103 -13.50 -15.38 -5.46
N CYS A 104 -14.28 -14.37 -5.06
CA CYS A 104 -13.90 -13.39 -4.06
C CYS A 104 -14.80 -13.54 -2.84
N ARG A 105 -14.21 -13.88 -1.69
CA ARG A 105 -14.95 -13.96 -0.43
C ARG A 105 -14.97 -12.59 0.25
N THR A 106 -15.92 -11.75 -0.16
CA THR A 106 -16.01 -10.33 0.21
C THR A 106 -15.91 -10.07 1.71
N ALA A 107 -16.61 -10.84 2.55
CA ALA A 107 -16.57 -10.67 4.01
C ALA A 107 -15.17 -10.88 4.61
N TRP A 108 -14.40 -11.84 4.10
CA TRP A 108 -13.03 -12.08 4.56
C TRP A 108 -12.08 -10.98 4.12
N ASN A 109 -12.25 -10.46 2.90
CA ASN A 109 -11.44 -9.35 2.39
C ASN A 109 -11.65 -8.06 3.19
N TYR A 110 -12.87 -7.77 3.63
CA TYR A 110 -13.12 -6.65 4.55
C TYR A 110 -12.43 -6.85 5.91
N ARG A 111 -12.42 -8.08 6.46
CA ARG A 111 -11.69 -8.38 7.70
C ARG A 111 -10.18 -8.18 7.53
N ILE A 112 -9.61 -8.67 6.42
CA ILE A 112 -8.20 -8.48 6.10
C ILE A 112 -7.87 -6.99 5.96
N LEU A 113 -8.71 -6.23 5.27
CA LEU A 113 -8.54 -4.78 5.13
C LEU A 113 -8.59 -4.06 6.48
N LEU A 114 -9.53 -4.41 7.36
CA LEU A 114 -9.62 -3.82 8.70
C LEU A 114 -8.38 -4.15 9.54
N LEU A 115 -7.91 -5.40 9.49
CA LEU A 115 -6.68 -5.81 10.17
C LEU A 115 -5.45 -5.07 9.63
N LEU A 116 -5.36 -4.88 8.31
CA LEU A 116 -4.31 -4.09 7.68
C LEU A 116 -4.34 -2.63 8.15
N VAL A 117 -5.50 -1.98 8.12
CA VAL A 117 -5.63 -0.59 8.60
C VAL A 117 -5.25 -0.50 10.08
N ALA A 118 -5.71 -1.44 10.92
CA ALA A 118 -5.35 -1.47 12.33
C ALA A 118 -3.83 -1.65 12.53
N ALA A 119 -3.21 -2.57 11.79
CA ALA A 119 -1.77 -2.80 11.83
C ALA A 119 -0.99 -1.53 11.42
N PHE A 120 -1.42 -0.85 10.35
CA PHE A 120 -0.83 0.41 9.90
C PHE A 120 -0.95 1.50 10.98
N LEU A 121 -2.11 1.67 11.61
CA LEU A 121 -2.28 2.67 12.66
C LEU A 121 -1.42 2.36 13.90
N VAL A 122 -1.38 1.10 14.35
CA VAL A 122 -0.57 0.68 15.50
C VAL A 122 0.92 0.88 15.23
N LEU A 123 1.39 0.45 14.06
CA LEU A 123 2.79 0.61 13.66
C LEU A 123 3.15 2.09 13.44
N SER A 124 2.25 2.91 12.89
CA SER A 124 2.44 4.37 12.82
C SER A 124 2.68 4.96 14.20
N VAL A 125 1.90 4.58 15.21
CA VAL A 125 2.09 5.07 16.59
C VAL A 125 3.44 4.60 17.16
N TYR A 126 3.81 3.35 16.91
CA TYR A 126 5.09 2.81 17.34
C TYR A 126 6.29 3.57 16.74
N PHE A 127 6.29 3.79 15.43
CA PHE A 127 7.38 4.51 14.74
C PHE A 127 7.43 6.00 15.11
N MET A 128 6.29 6.66 15.26
CA MET A 128 6.26 8.05 15.75
C MET A 128 6.86 8.19 17.15
N ARG A 129 6.55 7.27 18.08
CA ARG A 129 7.10 7.29 19.45
C ARG A 129 8.59 6.99 19.52
N ARG A 130 9.16 6.37 18.49
CA ARG A 130 10.60 6.07 18.41
C ARG A 130 11.40 7.21 17.77
N ALA A 131 10.73 8.07 17.01
CA ALA A 131 11.35 9.17 16.28
C ALA A 131 11.43 10.50 17.06
N GLY A 132 10.67 10.63 18.17
CA GLY A 132 10.76 11.76 19.11
C GLY A 132 11.44 11.38 20.40
#